data_AF-A0A520NS33-F1
#
_entry.id   AF-A0A520NS33-F1
#
_cell.length_a   1.000
_cell.length_b   1.000
_cell.length_c   1.000
_cell.angle_alpha   90.00
_cell.angle_beta   90.00
_cell.angle_gamma   90.00
#
_symmetry.space_group_name_H-M   'P 1'
#
loop_
_entity.id
_entity.type
_entity.pdbx_description
1 polymer ?
#
loop_
_entity_poly.entity_id
_entity_poly.type
_entity_poly.pdbx_seq_one_letter_code
_entity_poly.pdbx_strand_id
1 'polypeptide(L)'
;MFGLGKKKKFEQHQRLLYQCQRFGEFALELAEENADADQIEFWQAKLGRITKVRDGSLRKDGLIDKNDEFFLDALRDKCEDMFYKTELSKQQSFDDSFAPDEGWEAYLEDVKEKVG
;
A
#
# COMPACT_ATOMS: atom_id res chain seq x y z
N MET A 1 -9.31 -14.56 17.84
CA MET A 1 -9.69 -15.15 16.54
C MET A 1 -10.66 -14.19 15.84
N PHE A 2 -10.35 -13.72 14.63
CA PHE A 2 -11.22 -12.79 13.91
C PHE A 2 -12.51 -13.48 13.44
N GLY A 3 -13.67 -12.82 13.61
CA GLY A 3 -14.88 -13.20 12.87
C GLY A 3 -14.67 -13.00 11.36
N LEU A 4 -15.36 -13.77 10.52
CA LEU A 4 -15.16 -13.81 9.06
C LEU A 4 -15.20 -12.40 8.40
N GLY A 5 -16.12 -11.53 8.84
CA GLY A 5 -16.22 -10.17 8.32
C GLY A 5 -15.03 -9.27 8.71
N LYS A 6 -14.51 -9.43 9.92
CA LYS A 6 -13.34 -8.68 10.41
C LYS A 6 -12.06 -9.17 9.73
N LYS A 7 -11.93 -10.48 9.50
CA LYS A 7 -10.83 -11.07 8.73
C LYS A 7 -10.75 -10.49 7.32
N LYS A 8 -11.86 -10.48 6.57
CA LYS A 8 -11.90 -9.90 5.22
C LYS A 8 -11.49 -8.43 5.19
N LYS A 9 -11.97 -7.63 6.14
CA LYS A 9 -11.59 -6.21 6.25
C LYS A 9 -10.11 -6.03 6.54
N PHE A 10 -9.59 -6.79 7.51
CA PHE A 10 -8.15 -6.80 7.81
C PHE A 10 -7.33 -7.11 6.54
N GLU A 11 -7.64 -8.19 5.83
CA GLU A 11 -6.92 -8.57 4.61
C GLU A 11 -6.96 -7.47 3.54
N GLN A 12 -8.15 -6.90 3.30
CA GLN A 12 -8.32 -5.80 2.36
C GLN A 12 -7.49 -4.57 2.77
N HIS A 13 -7.57 -4.15 4.02
CA HIS A 13 -6.87 -2.99 4.56
C HIS A 13 -5.35 -3.16 4.47
N GLN A 14 -4.85 -4.34 4.82
CA GLN A 14 -3.41 -4.61 4.76
C GLN A 14 -2.89 -4.71 3.33
N ARG A 15 -3.67 -5.27 2.39
CA ARG A 15 -3.33 -5.25 0.96
C ARG A 15 -3.26 -3.83 0.42
N LEU A 16 -4.28 -3.03 0.73
CA LEU A 16 -4.38 -1.65 0.29
C LEU A 16 -3.20 -0.80 0.78
N LEU A 17 -2.85 -0.93 2.07
CA LEU A 17 -1.67 -0.30 2.66
C LEU A 17 -0.39 -0.72 1.96
N TYR A 18 -0.18 -2.03 1.81
CA TYR A 18 1.03 -2.59 1.22
C TYR A 18 1.23 -2.09 -0.21
N GLN A 19 0.21 -2.22 -1.06
CA GLN A 19 0.28 -1.79 -2.45
C GLN A 19 0.54 -0.30 -2.59
N CYS A 20 -0.14 0.55 -1.81
CA CYS A 20 0.11 1.99 -1.82
C CYS A 20 1.53 2.33 -1.37
N GLN A 21 2.04 1.64 -0.35
CA GLN A 21 3.40 1.85 0.14
C GLN A 21 4.44 1.45 -0.91
N ARG A 22 4.36 0.22 -1.44
CA ARG A 22 5.34 -0.30 -2.41
C ARG A 22 5.33 0.46 -3.72
N PHE A 23 4.15 0.85 -4.21
CA PHE A 23 4.10 1.73 -5.38
C PHE A 23 4.68 3.11 -5.07
N GLY A 24 4.38 3.69 -3.91
CA GLY A 24 4.93 4.99 -3.53
C GLY A 24 6.45 4.99 -3.44
N GLU A 25 7.05 3.91 -2.92
CA GLU A 25 8.50 3.69 -2.90
C GLU A 25 9.07 3.58 -4.31
N PHE A 26 8.47 2.75 -5.18
CA PHE A 26 8.84 2.62 -6.58
C PHE A 26 8.76 3.96 -7.35
N ALA A 27 7.67 4.71 -7.16
CA ALA A 27 7.46 5.98 -7.84
C ALA A 27 8.39 7.07 -7.32
N LEU A 28 8.77 7.03 -6.04
CA LEU A 28 9.79 7.90 -5.47
C LEU A 28 11.16 7.60 -6.09
N GLU A 29 11.57 6.33 -6.17
CA GLU A 29 12.82 5.93 -6.82
C GLU A 29 12.89 6.43 -8.27
N LEU A 30 11.82 6.23 -9.05
CA LEU A 30 11.74 6.76 -10.42
C LEU A 30 11.83 8.30 -10.46
N ALA A 31 11.20 8.99 -9.52
CA ALA A 31 11.24 10.45 -9.47
C ALA A 31 12.65 10.96 -9.13
N GLU A 32 13.35 10.27 -8.23
CA GLU A 32 14.75 10.55 -7.87
C GLU A 32 15.69 10.31 -9.06
N GLU A 33 15.53 9.20 -9.79
CA GLU A 33 16.28 8.90 -11.02
C GLU A 33 16.08 9.98 -12.10
N ASN A 34 14.86 10.54 -12.20
CA ASN A 34 14.52 11.58 -13.16
C ASN A 34 14.77 13.01 -12.66
N ALA A 35 15.25 13.18 -11.43
CA ALA A 35 15.38 14.48 -10.75
C ALA A 35 14.09 15.34 -10.78
N ASP A 36 12.93 14.69 -10.70
CA ASP A 36 11.61 15.34 -10.69
C ASP A 36 11.24 15.76 -9.26
N ALA A 37 11.62 16.99 -8.91
CA ALA A 37 11.44 17.54 -7.56
C ALA A 37 9.97 17.61 -7.09
N ASP A 38 9.02 17.76 -8.01
CA ASP A 38 7.60 17.81 -7.68
C ASP A 38 7.08 16.40 -7.33
N GLN A 39 7.52 15.37 -8.07
CA GLN A 39 7.14 13.97 -7.80
C GLN A 39 7.83 13.42 -6.54
N ILE A 40 9.15 13.55 -6.43
CA ILE A 40 9.79 14.19 -5.26
C ILE A 40 8.99 14.31 -3.96
N GLU A 41 8.66 15.58 -3.71
CA GLU A 41 7.90 16.06 -2.57
C GLU A 41 6.55 15.36 -2.46
N PHE A 42 5.86 15.11 -3.59
CA PHE A 42 4.57 14.44 -3.59
C PHE A 42 4.66 13.04 -2.94
N TRP A 43 5.57 12.19 -3.39
CA TRP A 43 5.68 10.81 -2.92
C TRP A 43 6.22 10.73 -1.50
N GLN A 44 7.18 11.58 -1.12
CA GLN A 44 7.64 11.68 0.26
C GLN A 44 6.48 12.04 1.23
N ALA A 45 5.63 13.00 0.84
CA ALA A 45 4.47 13.38 1.63
C ALA A 45 3.43 12.26 1.72
N LYS A 46 3.17 11.53 0.62
CA LYS A 46 2.23 10.39 0.62
C LYS A 46 2.75 9.23 1.46
N LEU A 47 4.01 8.85 1.31
CA LEU A 47 4.65 7.80 2.11
C LEU A 47 4.62 8.15 3.59
N GLY A 48 4.94 9.39 3.96
CA GLY A 48 4.84 9.85 5.35
C GLY A 48 3.43 9.73 5.92
N ARG A 49 2.37 9.92 5.11
CA ARG A 49 0.99 9.66 5.53
C ARG A 49 0.70 8.17 5.62
N ILE A 50 1.08 7.36 4.64
CA ILE A 50 0.89 5.90 4.63
C ILE A 50 1.51 5.27 5.89
N THR A 51 2.73 5.66 6.26
CA THR A 51 3.41 5.19 7.47
C THR A 51 2.56 5.47 8.72
N LYS A 52 1.98 6.67 8.85
CA LYS A 52 1.09 7.00 9.97
C LYS A 52 -0.16 6.12 9.99
N VAL A 53 -0.76 5.85 8.83
CA VAL A 53 -1.94 4.96 8.73
C VAL A 53 -1.56 3.53 9.10
N ARG A 54 -0.44 3.01 8.57
CA ARG A 54 0.08 1.67 8.91
C ARG A 54 0.25 1.52 10.42
N ASP A 55 0.99 2.42 11.06
CA ASP A 55 1.26 2.37 12.49
C ASP A 55 -0.04 2.54 13.31
N GLY A 56 -0.97 3.37 12.82
CA GLY A 56 -2.31 3.51 13.38
C GLY A 56 -3.12 2.22 13.31
N SER A 57 -3.05 1.51 12.17
CA SER A 57 -3.79 0.28 11.95
C SER A 57 -3.31 -0.85 12.86
N LEU A 58 -2.00 -0.97 13.11
CA LEU A 58 -1.43 -1.96 14.02
C LEU A 58 -1.96 -1.81 15.46
N ARG A 59 -2.27 -0.58 15.89
CA ARG A 59 -2.90 -0.31 17.20
C ARG A 59 -4.40 -0.57 17.24
N LYS A 60 -5.02 -0.85 16.10
CA LYS A 60 -6.47 -1.03 15.90
C LYS A 60 -6.78 -2.37 15.24
N ASP A 61 -6.16 -3.44 15.69
CA ASP A 61 -6.38 -4.79 15.16
C ASP A 61 -6.00 -4.98 13.67
N GLY A 62 -5.10 -4.15 13.15
CA GLY A 62 -4.77 -4.09 11.72
C GLY A 62 -5.90 -3.52 10.87
N LEU A 63 -6.83 -2.76 11.47
CA LEU A 63 -7.93 -2.11 10.77
C LEU A 63 -7.66 -0.61 10.58
N ILE A 64 -8.10 -0.13 9.44
CA ILE A 64 -8.02 1.27 9.03
C ILE A 64 -9.40 1.91 9.26
N ASP A 65 -9.42 3.15 9.71
CA ASP A 65 -10.68 3.88 9.81
C ASP A 65 -11.15 4.40 8.44
N LYS A 66 -12.42 4.80 8.36
CA LYS A 66 -13.06 5.15 7.09
C LYS A 66 -12.35 6.29 6.34
N ASN A 67 -11.76 7.25 7.06
CA ASN A 67 -11.12 8.40 6.43
C ASN A 67 -9.79 8.01 5.80
N ASP A 68 -9.02 7.17 6.49
CA ASP A 68 -7.76 6.65 5.98
C ASP A 68 -7.98 5.61 4.88
N GLU A 69 -9.03 4.79 4.98
CA GLU A 69 -9.46 3.87 3.91
C GLU A 69 -9.79 4.65 2.63
N PHE A 70 -10.63 5.70 2.71
CA PHE A 70 -10.95 6.55 1.57
C PHE A 70 -9.70 7.21 0.95
N PHE A 71 -8.75 7.64 1.78
CA PHE A 71 -7.49 8.19 1.29
C PHE A 71 -6.66 7.16 0.53
N LEU A 72 -6.54 5.95 1.07
CA LEU A 72 -5.74 4.91 0.45
C LEU A 72 -6.40 4.35 -0.81
N ASP A 73 -7.71 4.20 -0.85
CA ASP A 73 -8.44 3.80 -2.07
C ASP A 73 -8.18 4.81 -3.20
N ALA A 74 -8.38 6.11 -2.92
CA ALA A 74 -8.11 7.16 -3.90
C ALA A 74 -6.62 7.23 -4.32
N LEU A 75 -5.70 6.90 -3.41
CA LEU A 75 -4.28 6.82 -3.73
C LEU A 75 -3.99 5.59 -4.59
N ARG A 76 -4.57 4.43 -4.29
CA ARG A 76 -4.41 3.20 -5.07
C ARG A 76 -4.86 3.39 -6.51
N ASP A 77 -6.01 4.03 -6.73
CA ASP A 77 -6.48 4.35 -8.08
C ASP A 77 -5.45 5.18 -8.86
N LYS A 78 -4.87 6.20 -8.21
CA LYS A 78 -3.79 7.00 -8.82
C LYS A 78 -2.52 6.17 -9.07
N CYS A 79 -2.15 5.28 -8.16
CA CYS A 79 -1.01 4.39 -8.34
C CYS A 79 -1.20 3.47 -9.54
N GLU A 80 -2.38 2.87 -9.67
CA GLU A 80 -2.75 1.98 -10.77
C GLU A 80 -2.74 2.73 -12.12
N ASP A 81 -3.35 3.92 -12.17
CA ASP A 81 -3.34 4.80 -13.35
C ASP A 81 -1.92 5.21 -13.79
N MET A 82 -1.01 5.40 -12.83
CA MET A 82 0.39 5.72 -13.11
C MET A 82 1.17 4.49 -13.56
N PHE A 83 0.96 3.35 -12.90
CA PHE A 83 1.60 2.08 -13.25
C PHE A 83 1.33 1.69 -14.70
N TYR A 84 0.10 1.80 -15.17
CA TYR A 84 -0.28 1.43 -16.54
C TYR A 84 0.30 2.36 -17.63
N LYS A 85 0.99 3.43 -17.25
CA LYS A 85 1.77 4.26 -18.17
C LYS A 85 3.24 3.83 -18.27
N THR A 86 3.68 2.88 -17.44
CA THR A 86 5.07 2.39 -17.41
C THR A 86 5.25 1.19 -18.34
N GLU A 87 6.49 0.94 -18.76
CA GLU A 87 6.84 -0.26 -19.55
C GLU A 87 6.66 -1.57 -18.76
N LEU A 88 6.76 -1.51 -17.43
CA LEU A 88 6.57 -2.67 -16.54
C LEU A 88 5.16 -3.26 -16.66
N SER A 89 4.16 -2.40 -16.89
CA SER A 89 2.76 -2.81 -17.05
C SER A 89 2.48 -3.69 -18.29
N LYS A 90 3.42 -3.74 -19.25
CA LYS A 90 3.34 -4.64 -20.40
C LYS A 90 3.68 -6.08 -20.05
N GLN A 91 4.33 -6.32 -18.91
CA GLN A 91 4.83 -7.63 -18.49
C GLN A 91 3.97 -8.27 -17.42
N GLN A 92 3.42 -7.47 -16.50
CA GLN A 92 2.67 -7.94 -15.33
C GLN A 92 1.64 -6.92 -14.88
N SER A 93 0.61 -7.39 -14.15
CA SER A 93 -0.43 -6.52 -13.61
C SER A 93 0.08 -5.68 -12.44
N PHE A 94 -0.67 -4.64 -12.05
CA PHE A 94 -0.37 -3.85 -10.86
C PHE A 94 -0.35 -4.74 -9.60
N ASP A 95 -1.40 -5.56 -9.43
CA ASP A 95 -1.54 -6.41 -8.25
C ASP A 95 -0.41 -7.43 -8.14
N ASP A 96 0.07 -7.97 -9.27
CA ASP A 96 1.22 -8.89 -9.29
C ASP A 96 2.55 -8.15 -9.05
N SER A 97 2.68 -6.91 -9.54
CA SER A 97 3.90 -6.11 -9.37
C SER A 97 4.14 -5.65 -7.95
N PHE A 98 3.06 -5.43 -7.20
CA PHE A 98 3.09 -4.92 -5.84
C PHE A 98 2.50 -5.92 -4.85
N ALA A 99 2.82 -7.20 -5.06
CA ALA A 99 2.61 -8.27 -4.10
C ALA A 99 3.87 -8.50 -3.24
N PRO A 100 3.75 -8.99 -1.99
CA PRO A 100 4.89 -9.42 -1.20
C PRO A 100 5.63 -10.59 -1.85
N ASP A 101 6.97 -10.58 -1.82
CA ASP A 101 7.81 -11.64 -2.37
C ASP A 101 7.54 -13.00 -1.70
N GLU A 102 7.26 -12.99 -0.40
CA GLU A 102 6.86 -14.14 0.42
C GLU A 102 5.39 -14.58 0.21
N GLY A 103 4.64 -13.81 -0.58
CA GLY A 103 3.22 -14.01 -0.83
C GLY A 103 2.31 -13.39 0.23
N TRP A 104 1.05 -13.18 -0.15
CA TRP A 104 0.05 -12.53 0.72
C TRP A 104 -0.23 -13.29 2.01
N GLU A 105 -0.19 -14.62 1.99
CA GLU A 105 -0.51 -15.42 3.18
C GLU A 105 0.51 -15.21 4.29
N ALA A 106 1.80 -15.34 3.97
CA ALA A 106 2.89 -15.13 4.92
C ALA A 106 2.93 -13.68 5.44
N TYR A 107 2.78 -12.70 4.54
CA TYR A 107 2.71 -11.29 4.93
C TYR A 107 1.56 -10.99 5.90
N LEU A 108 0.35 -11.48 5.60
CA LEU A 108 -0.82 -11.24 6.44
C LEU A 108 -0.72 -11.94 7.79
N GLU A 109 -0.06 -13.09 7.86
CA GLU A 109 0.24 -13.78 9.12
C GLU A 109 1.22 -12.97 9.98
N ASP A 110 2.33 -12.49 9.41
CA ASP A 110 3.30 -11.63 10.10
C ASP A 110 2.65 -10.35 10.64
N VAL A 111 1.84 -9.66 9.84
CA VAL A 111 1.11 -8.47 10.30
C VAL A 111 0.16 -8.82 11.45
N LYS A 112 -0.50 -9.97 11.39
CA LYS A 112 -1.42 -10.41 12.44
C LYS A 112 -0.68 -10.72 13.74
N GLU A 113 0.52 -11.30 13.68
CA GLU A 113 1.38 -11.50 14.87
C GLU A 113 1.77 -10.17 15.51
N LYS A 114 2.02 -9.12 14.71
CA LYS A 114 2.34 -7.77 15.19
C LYS A 114 1.16 -7.05 15.85
N VAL A 115 -0.05 -7.47 15.55
CA VAL A 115 -1.30 -6.86 16.04
C VAL A 115 -1.74 -7.42 17.40
N GLY A 116 -1.46 -8.70 17.69
CA GLY A 116 -1.88 -9.39 18.92
C GLY A 116 -3.18 -10.17 18.78
#